data_AF-A0A7X7RSV2-F1
#
_entry.id   AF-A0A7X7RSV2-F1
#
_cell.length_a   1.000
_cell.length_b   1.000
_cell.length_c   1.000
_cell.angle_alpha   90.00
_cell.angle_beta   90.00
_cell.angle_gamma   90.00
#
_symmetry.space_group_name_H-M   'P 1'
#
loop_
_entity.id
_entity.type
_entity.pdbx_description
1 polymer ?
#
loop_
_entity_poly.entity_id
_entity_poly.type
_entity_poly.pdbx_seq_one_letter_code
_entity_poly.pdbx_strand_id
1 'polypeptide(L)'
;MKPRYLTKSRFKLALECPTKLYYDGKSEYANQKIEDTFLLSLAEGGFQVGELAKCYFPGGYEIETLDYDEALRQTNELLKQDHVIIYEAAVRFENLFIRADILIKNKKKIELIEVKAKSYHTSKDGFYNKNGSIAAAWQPYLYDVAFQKHVVRSAFPNQSVSAYLMMADKKAKCPTDGLNQKFKVVTNDNGRKGVVVSKALTTNDLKEEILIQVNVDECCDIIYQAGFETDDDVISFSDYVNQLADCYMKDIKIISPPSNTCGGCEYSATEQERKDGLKSGFIECWKECLGWMDEDFLVPTVFEIWNFRNKNVYIQAGCIKMADIYEEDIVPKSDNKPGLSASERR
;
A
#
# COMPACT_ATOMS: atom_id res chain seq x y z
N MET A 1 1.83 26.91 -3.63
CA MET A 1 1.46 25.54 -4.06
C MET A 1 1.28 24.68 -2.81
N LYS A 2 0.34 23.72 -2.82
CA LYS A 2 0.27 22.72 -1.74
C LYS A 2 1.55 21.87 -1.78
N PRO A 3 2.16 21.54 -0.62
CA PRO A 3 3.35 20.71 -0.58
C PRO A 3 3.05 19.31 -1.14
N ARG A 4 3.97 18.79 -1.98
CA ARG A 4 3.88 17.47 -2.61
C ARG A 4 4.81 16.50 -1.87
N TYR A 5 4.27 15.85 -0.85
CA TYR A 5 5.02 14.85 -0.09
C TYR A 5 4.84 13.45 -0.67
N LEU A 6 5.92 12.66 -0.65
CA LEU A 6 5.82 11.21 -0.78
C LEU A 6 5.25 10.66 0.52
N THR A 7 3.98 10.25 0.45
CA THR A 7 3.26 9.67 1.58
C THR A 7 3.31 8.15 1.57
N LYS A 8 2.92 7.54 2.69
CA LYS A 8 2.70 6.08 2.82
C LYS A 8 1.87 5.49 1.67
N SER A 9 0.76 6.12 1.29
CA SER A 9 -0.08 5.66 0.19
C SER A 9 0.61 5.79 -1.17
N ARG A 10 1.34 6.89 -1.39
CA ARG A 10 2.11 7.13 -2.62
C ARG A 10 3.30 6.19 -2.77
N PHE A 11 4.02 5.91 -1.69
CA PHE A 11 5.09 4.92 -1.72
C PHE A 11 4.56 3.54 -2.14
N LYS A 12 3.43 3.10 -1.57
CA LYS A 12 2.77 1.86 -2.02
C LYS A 12 2.34 1.90 -3.49
N LEU A 13 1.79 3.02 -3.93
CA LEU A 13 1.44 3.22 -5.34
C LEU A 13 2.67 3.09 -6.25
N ALA A 14 3.80 3.64 -5.84
CA ALA A 14 5.06 3.56 -6.57
C ALA A 14 5.66 2.14 -6.60
N LEU A 15 5.45 1.34 -5.56
CA LEU A 15 5.84 -0.08 -5.55
C LEU A 15 5.01 -0.91 -6.54
N GLU A 16 3.80 -0.50 -6.89
CA GLU A 16 3.05 -1.12 -7.99
C GLU A 16 3.60 -0.67 -9.34
N CYS A 17 3.82 0.63 -9.51
CA CYS A 17 4.49 1.23 -10.67
C CYS A 17 4.85 2.69 -10.35
N PRO A 18 6.13 3.10 -10.47
CA PRO A 18 6.55 4.44 -10.10
C PRO A 18 5.96 5.53 -11.02
N THR A 19 5.62 5.22 -12.28
CA THR A 19 4.92 6.14 -13.18
C THR A 19 3.59 6.64 -12.60
N LYS A 20 2.89 5.81 -11.81
CA LYS A 20 1.59 6.17 -11.22
C LYS A 20 1.68 7.39 -10.29
N LEU A 21 2.85 7.66 -9.70
CA LEU A 21 3.07 8.87 -8.89
C LEU A 21 2.83 10.16 -9.68
N TYR A 22 3.11 10.15 -10.98
CA TYR A 22 2.93 11.33 -11.82
C TYR A 22 1.45 11.67 -12.05
N TYR A 23 0.58 10.65 -12.10
CA TYR A 23 -0.86 10.81 -12.28
C TYR A 23 -1.60 11.07 -10.96
N ASP A 24 -1.04 10.63 -9.83
CA ASP A 24 -1.66 10.77 -8.50
C ASP A 24 -1.99 12.23 -8.14
N GLY A 25 -3.27 12.49 -7.87
CA GLY A 25 -3.78 13.80 -7.47
C GLY A 25 -4.04 14.78 -8.62
N LYS A 26 -3.87 14.36 -9.87
CA LYS A 26 -4.19 15.15 -11.07
C LYS A 26 -5.61 14.85 -11.56
N SER A 27 -6.51 15.83 -11.51
CA SER A 27 -7.91 15.67 -11.89
C SER A 27 -8.12 15.40 -13.38
N GLU A 28 -7.14 15.74 -14.21
CA GLU A 28 -7.19 15.49 -15.64
C GLU A 28 -6.95 14.03 -16.02
N TYR A 29 -6.53 13.15 -15.10
CA TYR A 29 -6.36 11.73 -15.35
C TYR A 29 -7.50 10.91 -14.77
N ALA A 30 -8.07 10.02 -15.58
CA ALA A 30 -9.03 9.04 -15.07
C ALA A 30 -8.35 8.08 -14.08
N ASN A 31 -9.06 7.69 -13.02
CA ASN A 31 -8.59 6.71 -12.06
C ASN A 31 -9.77 5.83 -11.61
N GLN A 32 -9.78 4.60 -12.11
CA GLN A 32 -10.87 3.64 -11.90
C GLN A 32 -11.00 3.15 -10.45
N LYS A 33 -10.04 3.47 -9.56
CA LYS A 33 -10.10 3.12 -8.12
C LYS A 33 -10.78 4.20 -7.24
N ILE A 34 -11.01 5.42 -7.73
CA ILE A 34 -11.53 6.53 -6.90
C ILE A 34 -12.99 6.29 -6.47
N GLU A 35 -13.80 5.66 -7.33
CA GLU A 35 -15.23 5.45 -7.10
C GLU A 35 -15.60 4.01 -6.73
N ASP A 36 -14.61 3.18 -6.40
CA ASP A 36 -14.85 1.77 -6.09
C ASP A 36 -15.50 1.63 -4.70
N THR A 37 -16.83 1.56 -4.70
CA THR A 37 -17.67 1.31 -3.51
C THR A 37 -17.30 0.04 -2.75
N PHE A 38 -16.73 -0.97 -3.42
CA PHE A 38 -16.22 -2.16 -2.76
C PHE A 38 -14.93 -1.87 -1.99
N LEU A 39 -13.97 -1.11 -2.55
CA LEU A 39 -12.79 -0.64 -1.81
C LEU A 39 -13.17 0.23 -0.60
N LEU A 40 -14.19 1.08 -0.75
CA LEU A 40 -14.71 1.91 0.35
C LEU A 40 -15.37 1.10 1.47
N SER A 41 -15.89 -0.09 1.19
CA SER A 41 -16.46 -1.00 2.21
C SER A 41 -15.38 -1.87 2.87
N LEU A 42 -14.36 -2.30 2.14
CA LEU A 42 -13.19 -2.98 2.72
C LEU A 42 -12.43 -2.08 3.72
N ALA A 43 -12.38 -0.77 3.47
CA ALA A 43 -11.76 0.19 4.39
C ALA A 43 -12.45 0.28 5.76
N GLU A 44 -13.75 -0.06 5.84
CA GLU A 44 -14.54 0.04 7.08
C GLU A 44 -14.04 -0.92 8.17
N GLY A 45 -13.72 -2.17 7.79
CA GLY A 45 -13.13 -3.13 8.72
C GLY A 45 -11.76 -2.66 9.24
N GLY A 46 -11.00 -1.94 8.40
CA GLY A 46 -9.75 -1.28 8.79
C GLY A 46 -9.94 -0.28 9.92
N PHE A 47 -10.94 0.60 9.82
CA PHE A 47 -11.22 1.61 10.84
C PHE A 47 -11.58 1.01 12.19
N GLN A 48 -12.40 -0.05 12.21
CA GLN A 48 -12.79 -0.72 13.46
C GLN A 48 -11.57 -1.34 14.17
N VAL A 49 -10.68 -2.00 13.41
CA VAL A 49 -9.45 -2.58 13.96
C VAL A 49 -8.51 -1.47 14.47
N GLY A 50 -8.41 -0.35 13.75
CA GLY A 50 -7.65 0.83 14.19
C GLY A 50 -8.12 1.37 15.54
N GLU A 51 -9.43 1.61 15.71
CA GLU A 51 -9.98 2.11 16.98
C GLU A 51 -9.84 1.09 18.13
N LEU A 52 -9.99 -0.21 17.85
CA LEU A 52 -9.73 -1.24 18.83
C LEU A 52 -8.26 -1.23 19.28
N ALA A 53 -7.31 -1.08 18.35
CA ALA A 53 -5.89 -0.99 18.67
C ALA A 53 -5.60 0.19 19.61
N LYS A 54 -6.19 1.36 19.38
CA LYS A 54 -6.04 2.53 20.27
C LYS A 54 -6.50 2.23 21.70
N CYS A 55 -7.56 1.43 21.85
CA CYS A 55 -8.09 1.02 23.16
C CYS A 55 -7.12 0.13 23.96
N TYR A 56 -6.16 -0.55 23.32
CA TYR A 56 -5.10 -1.29 24.00
C TYR A 56 -3.95 -0.40 24.50
N PHE A 57 -3.88 0.84 24.02
CA PHE A 57 -2.87 1.83 24.43
C PHE A 57 -3.52 3.08 25.04
N PRO A 58 -4.23 2.98 26.17
CA PRO A 58 -5.02 4.09 26.71
C PRO A 58 -4.16 5.31 27.10
N GLY A 59 -4.76 6.50 27.01
CA GLY A 59 -4.10 7.76 27.40
C GLY A 59 -3.27 8.42 26.30
N GLY A 60 -3.43 8.01 25.04
CA GLY A 60 -2.82 8.67 23.90
C GLY A 60 -3.54 9.93 23.45
N TYR A 61 -2.82 10.75 22.67
CA TYR A 61 -3.33 11.97 22.05
C TYR A 61 -3.61 11.72 20.57
N GLU A 62 -4.84 11.96 20.12
CA GLU A 62 -5.23 11.85 18.71
C GLU A 62 -4.86 13.13 17.94
N ILE A 63 -4.17 12.99 16.81
CA ILE A 63 -3.89 14.10 15.88
C ILE A 63 -4.99 14.12 14.81
N GLU A 64 -6.08 14.84 15.07
CA GLU A 64 -7.27 14.83 14.20
C GLU A 64 -7.15 15.68 12.92
N THR A 65 -6.30 16.71 12.96
CA THR A 65 -6.15 17.66 11.85
C THR A 65 -5.62 16.99 10.58
N LEU A 66 -6.11 17.45 9.42
CA LEU A 66 -5.66 17.01 8.09
C LEU A 66 -4.64 17.96 7.49
N ASP A 67 -4.48 19.14 8.09
CA ASP A 67 -3.46 20.08 7.66
C ASP A 67 -2.09 19.55 8.07
N TYR A 68 -1.18 19.45 7.09
CA TYR A 68 0.13 18.83 7.31
C TYR A 68 0.98 19.57 8.33
N ASP A 69 1.00 20.91 8.27
CA ASP A 69 1.86 21.71 9.13
C ASP A 69 1.33 21.72 10.57
N GLU A 70 0.01 21.80 10.73
CA GLU A 70 -0.62 21.72 12.04
C GLU A 70 -0.45 20.32 12.68
N ALA A 71 -0.60 19.25 11.91
CA ALA A 71 -0.39 17.88 12.42
C ALA A 71 1.06 17.67 12.88
N LEU A 72 2.03 18.17 12.11
CA LEU A 72 3.45 18.14 12.48
C LEU A 72 3.72 18.97 13.74
N ARG A 73 3.13 20.16 13.85
CA ARG A 73 3.29 21.02 15.02
C ARG A 73 2.76 20.35 16.28
N GLN A 74 1.55 19.78 16.23
CA GLN A 74 0.95 19.07 17.35
C GLN A 74 1.78 17.84 17.75
N THR A 75 2.21 17.04 16.77
CA THR A 75 3.02 15.83 17.03
C THR A 75 4.37 16.19 17.64
N ASN A 76 5.08 17.19 17.10
CA ASN A 76 6.38 17.61 17.63
C ASN A 76 6.29 18.21 19.04
N GLU A 77 5.21 18.91 19.37
CA GLU A 77 4.99 19.40 20.74
C GLU A 77 4.85 18.25 21.74
N LEU A 78 4.02 17.26 21.40
CA LEU A 78 3.84 16.05 22.21
C LEU A 78 5.14 15.26 22.38
N LEU A 79 5.93 15.14 21.31
CA LEU A 79 7.23 14.45 21.32
C LEU A 79 8.30 15.14 22.18
N LYS A 80 8.07 16.33 22.74
CA LYS A 80 8.95 16.91 23.77
C LYS A 80 8.88 16.18 25.10
N GLN A 81 7.76 15.49 25.38
CA GLN A 81 7.59 14.69 26.59
C GLN A 81 8.49 13.45 26.56
N ASP A 82 8.94 12.98 27.73
CA ASP A 82 9.72 11.75 27.83
C ASP A 82 8.86 10.51 27.54
N HIS A 83 7.58 10.52 27.92
CA HIS A 83 6.67 9.41 27.70
C HIS A 83 5.38 9.95 27.06
N VAL A 84 5.04 9.47 25.87
CA VAL A 84 3.82 9.90 25.18
C VAL A 84 3.34 8.81 24.21
N ILE A 85 2.02 8.66 24.11
CA ILE A 85 1.36 7.86 23.08
C ILE A 85 0.63 8.85 22.17
N ILE A 86 0.83 8.74 20.87
CA ILE A 86 0.23 9.63 19.87
C ILE A 86 -0.43 8.74 18.83
N TYR A 87 -1.74 8.91 18.64
CA TYR A 87 -2.47 8.26 17.56
C TYR A 87 -2.45 9.15 16.31
N GLU A 88 -2.28 8.54 15.14
CA GLU A 88 -2.16 9.24 13.85
C GLU A 88 -1.02 10.28 13.83
N ALA A 89 0.09 9.96 14.51
CA ALA A 89 1.24 10.84 14.70
C ALA A 89 1.86 11.25 13.35
N ALA A 90 1.95 12.55 13.08
CA ALA A 90 2.52 13.06 11.85
C ALA A 90 4.04 13.24 11.98
N VAL A 91 4.79 12.64 11.06
CA VAL A 91 6.25 12.78 11.00
C VAL A 91 6.66 13.13 9.58
N ARG A 92 7.57 14.10 9.46
CA ARG A 92 8.17 14.54 8.19
C ARG A 92 9.68 14.46 8.27
N PHE A 93 10.27 13.96 7.20
CA PHE A 93 11.69 14.11 6.92
C PHE A 93 11.82 14.58 5.48
N GLU A 94 12.37 15.78 5.26
CA GLU A 94 12.43 16.42 3.93
C GLU A 94 11.05 16.40 3.21
N ASN A 95 10.99 15.79 2.03
CA ASN A 95 9.78 15.61 1.21
C ASN A 95 9.02 14.30 1.50
N LEU A 96 9.39 13.57 2.55
CA LEU A 96 8.69 12.38 3.03
C LEU A 96 7.72 12.73 4.16
N PHE A 97 6.51 12.20 4.11
CA PHE A 97 5.49 12.45 5.13
C PHE A 97 4.71 11.19 5.50
N ILE A 98 4.57 10.92 6.79
CA ILE A 98 3.77 9.80 7.28
C ILE A 98 2.79 10.26 8.36
N ARG A 99 1.70 9.50 8.51
CA ARG A 99 0.89 9.44 9.72
C ARG A 99 0.97 8.00 10.22
N ALA A 100 1.62 7.82 11.36
CA ALA A 100 1.75 6.52 11.99
C ALA A 100 0.48 6.25 12.80
N ASP A 101 -0.12 5.08 12.62
CA ASP A 101 -1.40 4.75 13.27
C ASP A 101 -1.28 4.91 14.80
N ILE A 102 -0.22 4.35 15.41
CA ILE A 102 0.14 4.58 16.81
C ILE A 102 1.66 4.75 16.92
N LEU A 103 2.09 5.85 17.56
CA LEU A 103 3.48 6.12 17.94
C LEU A 103 3.59 6.17 19.46
N ILE A 104 4.44 5.33 20.03
CA ILE A 104 4.73 5.32 21.47
C ILE A 104 6.17 5.75 21.68
N LYS A 105 6.38 6.83 22.43
CA LYS A 105 7.71 7.28 22.85
C LYS A 105 7.93 6.96 24.33
N ASN A 106 9.07 6.35 24.62
CA ASN A 106 9.60 6.16 25.96
C ASN A 106 11.09 6.58 25.98
N LYS A 107 11.34 7.78 26.48
CA LYS A 107 12.62 8.47 26.52
C LYS A 107 13.28 8.58 25.14
N LYS A 108 14.24 7.68 24.87
CA LYS A 108 15.00 7.60 23.61
C LYS A 108 14.51 6.48 22.69
N LYS A 109 13.41 5.81 23.04
CA LYS A 109 12.83 4.72 22.27
C LYS A 109 11.51 5.17 21.66
N ILE A 110 11.34 4.93 20.38
CA ILE A 110 10.09 5.12 19.64
C ILE A 110 9.65 3.77 19.11
N GLU A 111 8.40 3.41 19.37
CA GLU A 111 7.73 2.27 18.78
C GLU A 111 6.70 2.78 17.78
N LEU A 112 6.79 2.31 16.54
CA LEU A 112 5.80 2.55 15.49
C LEU A 112 4.95 1.30 15.35
N ILE A 113 3.65 1.44 15.53
CA ILE A 113 2.70 0.34 15.42
C ILE A 113 1.78 0.65 14.25
N GLU A 114 1.92 -0.11 13.18
CA GLU A 114 1.06 -0.06 12.01
C GLU A 114 -0.04 -1.12 12.14
N VAL A 115 -1.30 -0.69 12.12
CA VAL A 115 -2.46 -1.54 12.37
C VAL A 115 -3.02 -2.03 11.03
N LYS A 116 -3.17 -3.34 10.89
CA LYS A 116 -3.69 -3.96 9.66
C LYS A 116 -4.89 -4.85 9.95
N ALA A 117 -5.96 -4.67 9.17
CA ALA A 117 -7.09 -5.61 9.09
C ALA A 117 -6.70 -6.87 8.29
N LYS A 118 -5.61 -7.52 8.70
CA LYS A 118 -5.12 -8.80 8.22
C LYS A 118 -4.97 -9.72 9.42
N SER A 119 -5.35 -10.98 9.27
CA SER A 119 -5.20 -11.95 10.33
C SER A 119 -3.82 -12.61 10.30
N TYR A 120 -3.28 -12.91 11.48
CA TYR A 120 -1.94 -13.47 11.68
C TYR A 120 -1.97 -14.62 12.67
N HIS A 121 -1.13 -15.63 12.43
CA HIS A 121 -0.94 -16.76 13.32
C HIS A 121 0.55 -17.04 13.48
N THR A 122 1.10 -16.75 14.66
CA THR A 122 2.54 -16.74 14.96
C THR A 122 3.32 -17.98 14.50
N SER A 123 2.70 -19.16 14.48
CA SER A 123 3.36 -20.42 14.10
C SER A 123 2.97 -20.99 12.73
N LYS A 124 2.09 -20.31 11.98
CA LYS A 124 1.61 -20.79 10.65
C LYS A 124 1.87 -19.75 9.57
N ASP A 125 1.72 -18.48 9.91
CA ASP A 125 1.98 -17.36 9.02
C ASP A 125 3.42 -16.88 9.28
N GLY A 126 4.32 -17.20 8.34
CA GLY A 126 5.69 -16.70 8.36
C GLY A 126 5.83 -15.46 7.49
N PHE A 127 6.60 -14.47 7.95
CA PHE A 127 7.03 -13.36 7.11
C PHE A 127 8.08 -13.77 6.07
N TYR A 128 8.73 -14.92 6.27
CA TYR A 128 9.83 -15.41 5.46
C TYR A 128 9.45 -16.64 4.65
N ASN A 129 9.94 -16.68 3.43
CA ASN A 129 10.05 -17.89 2.64
C ASN A 129 11.21 -18.76 3.15
N LYS A 130 11.26 -20.03 2.71
CA LYS A 130 12.35 -20.96 3.08
C LYS A 130 13.76 -20.47 2.72
N ASN A 131 13.86 -19.58 1.72
CA ASN A 131 15.11 -18.98 1.27
C ASN A 131 15.49 -17.68 2.02
N GLY A 132 14.74 -17.28 3.05
CA GLY A 132 14.98 -16.05 3.82
C GLY A 132 14.38 -14.78 3.22
N SER A 133 13.89 -14.80 1.97
CA SER A 133 13.19 -13.66 1.37
C SER A 133 11.83 -13.42 2.03
N ILE A 134 11.35 -12.18 1.98
CA ILE A 134 10.01 -11.84 2.47
C ILE A 134 8.95 -12.52 1.61
N ALA A 135 7.99 -13.18 2.24
CA ALA A 135 6.86 -13.80 1.58
C ALA A 135 6.01 -12.75 0.86
N ALA A 136 5.67 -12.98 -0.41
CA ALA A 136 4.95 -12.03 -1.27
C ALA A 136 3.64 -11.52 -0.64
N ALA A 137 2.91 -12.39 0.07
CA ALA A 137 1.68 -12.03 0.76
C ALA A 137 1.88 -10.97 1.87
N TRP A 138 3.10 -10.80 2.38
CA TRP A 138 3.44 -9.86 3.45
C TRP A 138 4.15 -8.61 2.95
N GLN A 139 4.74 -8.65 1.75
CA GLN A 139 5.49 -7.53 1.18
C GLN A 139 4.74 -6.18 1.27
N PRO A 140 3.46 -6.05 0.84
CA PRO A 140 2.79 -4.74 0.87
C PRO A 140 2.68 -4.13 2.28
N TYR A 141 2.57 -4.97 3.31
CA TYR A 141 2.45 -4.52 4.71
C TYR A 141 3.81 -4.21 5.33
N LEU A 142 4.84 -4.99 4.98
CA LEU A 142 6.19 -4.82 5.50
C LEU A 142 6.90 -3.63 4.85
N TYR A 143 6.73 -3.42 3.54
CA TYR A 143 7.23 -2.21 2.87
C TYR A 143 6.55 -0.93 3.39
N ASP A 144 5.26 -1.00 3.74
CA ASP A 144 4.52 0.11 4.33
C ASP A 144 5.17 0.56 5.66
N VAL A 145 5.32 -0.35 6.63
CA VAL A 145 5.93 -0.03 7.93
C VAL A 145 7.44 0.24 7.82
N ALA A 146 8.16 -0.38 6.86
CA ALA A 146 9.56 -0.09 6.61
C ALA A 146 9.77 1.35 6.10
N PHE A 147 8.91 1.84 5.21
CA PHE A 147 8.92 3.25 4.80
C PHE A 147 8.69 4.18 5.99
N GLN A 148 7.69 3.89 6.82
CA GLN A 148 7.42 4.70 8.00
C GLN A 148 8.60 4.72 8.99
N LYS A 149 9.16 3.55 9.30
CA LYS A 149 10.36 3.44 10.14
C LYS A 149 11.54 4.22 9.55
N HIS A 150 11.72 4.21 8.23
CA HIS A 150 12.75 5.01 7.56
C HIS A 150 12.55 6.51 7.77
N VAL A 151 11.32 7.02 7.58
CA VAL A 151 11.00 8.45 7.80
C VAL A 151 11.26 8.87 9.24
N VAL A 152 10.83 8.07 10.22
CA VAL A 152 10.99 8.38 11.65
C VAL A 152 12.46 8.32 12.10
N ARG A 153 13.21 7.30 11.65
CA ARG A 153 14.66 7.22 11.93
C ARG A 153 15.42 8.41 11.37
N SER A 154 15.03 8.89 10.20
CA SER A 154 15.66 10.04 9.55
C SER A 154 15.30 11.36 10.23
N ALA A 155 14.02 11.52 10.65
CA ALA A 155 13.57 12.69 11.39
C ALA A 155 14.14 12.78 12.82
N PHE A 156 14.41 11.63 13.45
CA PHE A 156 14.86 11.55 14.85
C PHE A 156 16.09 10.64 15.02
N PRO A 157 17.27 11.04 14.49
CA PRO A 157 18.47 10.17 14.45
C PRO A 157 19.02 9.79 15.82
N ASN A 158 18.67 10.54 16.87
CA ASN A 158 19.09 10.27 18.25
C ASN A 158 18.15 9.31 19.00
N GLN A 159 17.10 8.80 18.35
CA GLN A 159 16.11 7.89 18.91
C GLN A 159 16.31 6.48 18.35
N SER A 160 16.14 5.46 19.19
CA SER A 160 16.00 4.07 18.76
C SER A 160 14.58 3.85 18.29
N VAL A 161 14.38 3.39 17.05
CA VAL A 161 13.05 3.19 16.45
C VAL A 161 12.82 1.71 16.20
N SER A 162 11.76 1.16 16.79
CA SER A 162 11.26 -0.20 16.52
C SER A 162 9.92 -0.14 15.78
N ALA A 163 9.70 -1.07 14.87
CA ALA A 163 8.48 -1.19 14.08
C ALA A 163 7.72 -2.47 14.41
N TYR A 164 6.40 -2.34 14.44
CA TYR A 164 5.47 -3.41 14.72
C TYR A 164 4.32 -3.40 13.73
N LEU A 165 3.85 -4.59 13.37
CA LEU A 165 2.52 -4.79 12.80
C LEU A 165 1.57 -5.23 13.91
N MET A 166 0.42 -4.56 14.05
CA MET A 166 -0.67 -5.01 14.91
C MET A 166 -1.81 -5.57 14.06
N MET A 167 -2.20 -6.80 14.33
CA MET A 167 -3.05 -7.63 13.45
C MET A 167 -4.00 -8.50 14.25
N ALA A 168 -5.09 -8.96 13.63
CA ALA A 168 -6.01 -9.90 14.28
C ALA A 168 -5.32 -11.25 14.54
N ASP A 169 -5.25 -11.67 15.81
CA ASP A 169 -4.64 -12.96 16.18
C ASP A 169 -5.61 -14.10 15.91
N LYS A 170 -5.26 -15.01 15.01
CA LYS A 170 -6.06 -16.21 14.71
C LYS A 170 -6.16 -17.18 15.90
N LYS A 171 -5.33 -17.03 16.94
CA LYS A 171 -5.39 -17.84 18.17
C LYS A 171 -6.23 -17.21 19.26
N ALA A 172 -6.41 -15.90 19.24
CA ALA A 172 -7.18 -15.21 20.27
C ALA A 172 -8.67 -15.52 20.14
N LYS A 173 -9.34 -15.64 21.28
CA LYS A 173 -10.79 -15.75 21.35
C LYS A 173 -11.34 -14.38 21.73
N CYS A 174 -12.46 -14.01 21.12
CA CYS A 174 -13.14 -12.77 21.50
C CYS A 174 -13.60 -12.87 22.97
N PRO A 175 -13.22 -11.93 23.86
CA PRO A 175 -13.51 -12.04 25.29
C PRO A 175 -15.01 -11.93 25.59
N THR A 176 -15.76 -11.28 24.71
CA THR A 176 -17.19 -10.96 24.88
C THR A 176 -17.93 -11.01 23.55
N ASP A 177 -19.21 -11.39 23.57
CA ASP A 177 -20.06 -11.34 22.38
C ASP A 177 -20.31 -9.91 21.91
N GLY A 178 -20.36 -9.73 20.59
CA GLY A 178 -20.73 -8.45 19.97
C GLY A 178 -19.71 -7.33 20.12
N LEU A 179 -18.43 -7.63 20.43
CA LEU A 179 -17.36 -6.62 20.52
C LEU A 179 -17.31 -5.73 19.27
N ASN A 180 -17.43 -6.31 18.08
CA ASN A 180 -17.46 -5.57 16.81
C ASN A 180 -18.60 -4.53 16.73
N GLN A 181 -19.72 -4.77 17.41
CA GLN A 181 -20.87 -3.83 17.44
C GLN A 181 -20.60 -2.62 18.34
N LYS A 182 -19.54 -2.66 19.16
CA LYS A 182 -19.10 -1.55 20.01
C LYS A 182 -18.22 -0.55 19.26
N PHE A 183 -17.77 -0.88 18.05
CA PHE A 183 -17.02 0.00 17.14
C PHE A 183 -17.89 0.29 15.93
N LYS A 184 -18.71 1.36 15.98
CA LYS A 184 -19.69 1.64 14.93
C LYS A 184 -19.11 2.56 13.88
N VAL A 185 -19.11 2.12 12.62
CA VAL A 185 -18.72 2.97 11.50
C VAL A 185 -19.80 4.03 11.30
N VAL A 186 -19.39 5.30 11.27
CA VAL A 186 -20.26 6.45 11.01
C VAL A 186 -19.70 7.23 9.83
N THR A 187 -20.57 7.92 9.11
CA THR A 187 -20.17 8.88 8.08
C THR A 187 -20.55 10.27 8.56
N ASN A 188 -19.61 11.20 8.54
CA ASN A 188 -19.88 12.60 8.90
C ASN A 188 -20.55 13.36 7.74
N ASP A 189 -20.97 14.59 8.01
CA ASP A 189 -21.68 15.45 7.04
C ASP A 189 -20.87 15.75 5.77
N ASN A 190 -19.54 15.58 5.81
CA ASN A 190 -18.65 15.73 4.66
C ASN A 190 -18.42 14.43 3.89
N GLY A 191 -19.21 13.38 4.16
CA GLY A 191 -19.08 12.07 3.51
C GLY A 191 -17.90 11.23 4.00
N ARG A 192 -17.19 11.66 5.06
CA ARG A 192 -16.02 10.93 5.58
C ARG A 192 -16.44 9.90 6.61
N LYS A 193 -15.99 8.66 6.40
CA LYS A 193 -16.17 7.56 7.35
C LYS A 193 -15.21 7.69 8.54
N GLY A 194 -15.68 7.32 9.71
CA GLY A 194 -14.92 7.17 10.95
C GLY A 194 -15.59 6.13 11.83
N VAL A 195 -15.08 5.91 13.04
CA VAL A 195 -15.66 4.97 13.99
C VAL A 195 -15.99 5.68 15.29
N VAL A 196 -17.20 5.44 15.80
CA VAL A 196 -17.62 5.86 17.13
C VAL A 196 -17.53 4.65 18.05
N VAL A 197 -16.70 4.77 19.08
CA VAL A 197 -16.58 3.78 20.14
C VAL A 197 -17.78 3.92 21.09
N SER A 198 -18.49 2.82 21.31
CA SER A 198 -19.67 2.77 22.17
C SER A 198 -19.30 3.01 23.63
N LYS A 199 -20.12 3.79 24.34
CA LYS A 199 -20.02 3.96 25.81
C LYS A 199 -20.21 2.64 26.59
N ALA A 200 -20.71 1.60 25.94
CA ALA A 200 -20.85 0.26 26.50
C ALA A 200 -19.58 -0.61 26.37
N LEU A 201 -18.48 -0.06 25.86
CA LEU A 201 -17.16 -0.71 25.92
C LEU A 201 -16.67 -0.71 27.38
N THR A 202 -16.26 -1.88 27.86
CA THR A 202 -15.87 -2.17 29.24
C THR A 202 -14.46 -2.74 29.29
N THR A 203 -13.85 -2.74 30.47
CA THR A 203 -12.53 -3.38 30.66
C THR A 203 -12.55 -4.88 30.40
N ASN A 204 -13.70 -5.56 30.60
CA ASN A 204 -13.84 -6.98 30.27
C ASN A 204 -13.75 -7.24 28.75
N ASP A 205 -14.24 -6.30 27.93
CA ASP A 205 -14.17 -6.39 26.47
C ASP A 205 -12.74 -6.29 25.94
N LEU A 206 -11.85 -5.66 26.73
CA LEU A 206 -10.45 -5.43 26.40
C LEU A 206 -9.50 -6.35 27.19
N LYS A 207 -10.04 -7.24 28.03
CA LYS A 207 -9.26 -8.08 28.95
C LYS A 207 -8.36 -9.08 28.22
N GLU A 208 -8.88 -9.67 27.14
CA GLU A 208 -8.10 -10.50 26.23
C GLU A 208 -7.92 -9.72 24.93
N GLU A 209 -6.67 -9.42 24.60
CA GLU A 209 -6.36 -8.74 23.36
C GLU A 209 -6.55 -9.70 22.17
N ILE A 210 -7.44 -9.32 21.26
CA ILE A 210 -7.67 -10.09 20.02
C ILE A 210 -6.78 -9.63 18.88
N LEU A 211 -6.00 -8.56 19.11
CA LEU A 211 -4.94 -8.14 18.23
C LEU A 211 -3.60 -8.55 18.83
N ILE A 212 -2.67 -8.96 17.97
CA ILE A 212 -1.29 -9.27 18.35
C ILE A 212 -0.36 -8.22 17.76
N GLN A 213 0.53 -7.70 18.60
CA GLN A 213 1.64 -6.85 18.19
C GLN A 213 2.85 -7.72 17.85
N VAL A 214 3.32 -7.65 16.61
CA VAL A 214 4.46 -8.44 16.12
C VAL A 214 5.58 -7.50 15.72
N ASN A 215 6.75 -7.63 16.33
CA ASN A 215 7.93 -6.86 15.93
C ASN A 215 8.37 -7.29 14.53
N VAL A 216 8.67 -6.31 13.68
CA VAL A 216 9.05 -6.52 12.27
C VAL A 216 10.37 -5.82 11.94
N ASP A 217 11.21 -5.58 12.94
CA ASP A 217 12.50 -4.89 12.75
C ASP A 217 13.40 -5.65 11.79
N GLU A 218 13.54 -6.96 11.96
CA GLU A 218 14.32 -7.82 11.06
C GLU A 218 13.79 -7.79 9.61
N CYS A 219 12.47 -7.76 9.42
CA CYS A 219 11.86 -7.63 8.10
C CYS A 219 12.19 -6.28 7.46
N CYS A 220 12.15 -5.19 8.25
CA CYS A 220 12.55 -3.86 7.77
C CYS A 220 14.03 -3.85 7.36
N ASP A 221 14.90 -4.49 8.15
CA ASP A 221 16.34 -4.55 7.85
C ASP A 221 16.62 -5.33 6.57
N ILE A 222 15.91 -6.44 6.33
CA ILE A 222 15.97 -7.17 5.05
C ILE A 222 15.52 -6.28 3.88
N ILE A 223 14.44 -5.50 4.03
CA ILE A 223 13.99 -4.57 2.99
C ILE A 223 15.04 -3.50 2.71
N TYR A 224 15.65 -2.95 3.75
CA TYR A 224 16.69 -1.91 3.59
C TYR A 224 17.95 -2.46 2.91
N GLN A 225 18.30 -3.71 3.16
CA GLN A 225 19.48 -4.38 2.57
C GLN A 225 19.24 -4.87 1.14
N ALA A 226 18.02 -5.27 0.79
CA ALA A 226 17.70 -5.79 -0.54
C ALA A 226 17.86 -4.74 -1.65
N GLY A 227 17.59 -3.47 -1.34
CA GLY A 227 17.59 -2.39 -2.34
C GLY A 227 16.47 -2.55 -3.39
N PHE A 228 16.58 -1.81 -4.49
CA PHE A 228 15.67 -1.87 -5.63
C PHE A 228 16.47 -2.06 -6.92
N GLU A 229 16.07 -3.05 -7.71
CA GLU A 229 16.66 -3.30 -9.03
C GLU A 229 16.27 -2.17 -10.00
N THR A 230 17.25 -1.63 -10.70
CA THR A 230 17.09 -0.74 -11.84
C THR A 230 17.79 -1.34 -13.06
N ASP A 231 17.61 -0.76 -14.24
CA ASP A 231 18.18 -1.30 -15.48
C ASP A 231 19.72 -1.45 -15.43
N ASP A 232 20.41 -0.57 -14.70
CA ASP A 232 21.88 -0.51 -14.67
C ASP A 232 22.51 -0.90 -13.32
N ASP A 233 21.77 -0.86 -12.21
CA ASP A 233 22.31 -1.12 -10.86
C ASP A 233 21.22 -1.47 -9.82
N VAL A 234 21.62 -1.89 -8.64
CA VAL A 234 20.77 -1.97 -7.45
C VAL A 234 20.94 -0.68 -6.64
N ILE A 235 19.89 0.12 -6.57
CA ILE A 235 19.88 1.34 -5.76
C ILE A 235 19.44 1.02 -4.32
N SER A 236 19.95 1.77 -3.35
CA SER A 236 19.59 1.56 -1.94
C SER A 236 18.12 1.92 -1.70
N PHE A 237 17.53 1.38 -0.63
CA PHE A 237 16.16 1.74 -0.22
C PHE A 237 16.00 3.25 -0.04
N SER A 238 16.99 3.91 0.59
CA SER A 238 16.96 5.35 0.83
C SER A 238 17.03 6.14 -0.48
N ASP A 239 17.90 5.74 -1.40
CA ASP A 239 18.07 6.44 -2.68
C ASP A 239 16.84 6.30 -3.55
N TYR A 240 16.22 5.11 -3.57
CA TYR A 240 14.95 4.92 -4.28
C TYR A 240 13.84 5.78 -3.69
N VAL A 241 13.67 5.78 -2.36
CA VAL A 241 12.68 6.63 -1.69
C VAL A 241 12.91 8.12 -2.01
N ASN A 242 14.16 8.58 -1.96
CA ASN A 242 14.53 9.95 -2.30
C ASN A 242 14.24 10.28 -3.77
N GLN A 243 14.55 9.37 -4.70
CA GLN A 243 14.25 9.53 -6.13
C GLN A 243 12.73 9.66 -6.36
N LEU A 244 11.93 8.77 -5.76
CA LEU A 244 10.47 8.82 -5.86
C LEU A 244 9.92 10.15 -5.32
N ALA A 245 10.43 10.60 -4.17
CA ALA A 245 9.98 11.82 -3.54
C ALA A 245 10.36 13.06 -4.35
N ASP A 246 11.56 13.08 -4.93
CA ASP A 246 12.04 14.14 -5.81
C ASP A 246 11.23 14.23 -7.11
N CYS A 247 11.02 13.10 -7.78
CA CYS A 247 10.20 13.04 -8.99
C CYS A 247 8.77 13.51 -8.70
N TYR A 248 8.16 13.04 -7.61
CA TYR A 248 6.82 13.47 -7.23
C TYR A 248 6.75 14.96 -6.91
N MET A 249 7.72 15.50 -6.17
CA MET A 249 7.78 16.91 -5.80
C MET A 249 7.96 17.82 -7.02
N LYS A 250 8.86 17.43 -7.95
CA LYS A 250 9.20 18.18 -9.17
C LYS A 250 8.21 17.94 -10.32
N ASP A 251 7.19 17.11 -10.10
CA ASP A 251 6.23 16.65 -11.12
C ASP A 251 6.90 16.01 -12.35
N ILE A 252 7.97 15.26 -12.12
CA ILE A 252 8.71 14.53 -13.16
C ILE A 252 8.15 13.11 -13.26
N LYS A 253 7.75 12.71 -14.46
CA LYS A 253 7.28 11.35 -14.75
C LYS A 253 8.47 10.38 -14.76
N ILE A 254 8.39 9.34 -13.93
CA ILE A 254 9.29 8.19 -14.03
C ILE A 254 8.73 7.30 -15.13
N ILE A 255 9.52 7.01 -16.17
CA ILE A 255 9.11 6.12 -17.25
C ILE A 255 9.42 4.69 -16.83
N SER A 256 8.42 3.82 -16.87
CA SER A 256 8.57 2.40 -16.60
C SER A 256 8.30 1.60 -17.87
N PRO A 257 9.15 0.61 -18.21
CA PRO A 257 8.85 -0.31 -19.29
C PRO A 257 7.49 -1.01 -19.07
N PRO A 258 6.71 -1.28 -20.13
CA PRO A 258 5.50 -2.08 -20.02
C PRO A 258 5.77 -3.43 -19.37
N SER A 259 4.85 -3.89 -18.53
CA SER A 259 4.94 -5.19 -17.86
C SER A 259 3.57 -5.86 -17.80
N ASN A 260 3.54 -7.09 -17.27
CA ASN A 260 2.27 -7.81 -17.07
C ASN A 260 1.28 -7.09 -16.14
N THR A 261 1.72 -6.13 -15.31
CA THR A 261 0.83 -5.37 -14.41
C THR A 261 0.08 -4.24 -15.13
N CYS A 262 0.55 -3.82 -16.32
CA CYS A 262 -0.05 -2.73 -17.08
C CYS A 262 -1.50 -3.03 -17.49
N GLY A 263 -1.85 -4.29 -17.74
CA GLY A 263 -3.22 -4.68 -18.13
C GLY A 263 -4.28 -4.41 -17.05
N GLY A 264 -3.87 -4.20 -15.79
CA GLY A 264 -4.74 -3.84 -14.66
C GLY A 264 -4.54 -2.40 -14.17
N CYS A 265 -3.92 -1.52 -14.97
CA CYS A 265 -3.63 -0.15 -14.56
C CYS A 265 -4.93 0.65 -14.31
N GLU A 266 -5.05 1.25 -13.13
CA GLU A 266 -6.21 2.06 -12.74
C GLU A 266 -6.27 3.41 -13.47
N TYR A 267 -5.14 3.91 -13.98
CA TYR A 267 -5.06 5.16 -14.73
C TYR A 267 -5.43 4.95 -16.20
N SER A 268 -6.57 4.31 -16.43
CA SER A 268 -7.14 4.06 -17.75
C SER A 268 -8.46 4.80 -17.88
N ALA A 269 -8.69 5.44 -19.03
CA ALA A 269 -9.93 6.15 -19.33
C ALA A 269 -10.73 5.39 -20.39
N THR A 270 -12.02 5.22 -20.14
CA THR A 270 -13.02 4.73 -21.11
C THR A 270 -13.13 5.66 -22.32
N GLU A 271 -13.77 5.19 -23.39
CA GLU A 271 -14.02 6.04 -24.56
C GLU A 271 -14.84 7.28 -24.20
N GLN A 272 -15.84 7.15 -23.32
CA GLN A 272 -16.67 8.26 -22.89
C GLN A 272 -15.87 9.27 -22.05
N GLU A 273 -15.11 8.81 -21.05
CA GLU A 273 -14.25 9.69 -20.24
C GLU A 273 -13.24 10.47 -21.09
N ARG A 274 -12.68 9.85 -22.14
CA ARG A 274 -11.80 10.54 -23.09
C ARG A 274 -12.53 11.61 -23.90
N LYS A 275 -13.77 11.34 -24.34
CA LYS A 275 -14.62 12.34 -25.01
C LYS A 275 -14.96 13.50 -24.07
N ASP A 276 -15.08 13.21 -22.78
CA ASP A 276 -15.33 14.20 -21.72
C ASP A 276 -14.05 14.94 -21.28
N GLY A 277 -12.89 14.64 -21.90
CA GLY A 277 -11.64 15.37 -21.72
C GLY A 277 -10.66 14.78 -20.70
N LEU A 278 -10.97 13.63 -20.09
CA LEU A 278 -10.05 12.93 -19.21
C LEU A 278 -8.94 12.22 -20.00
N LYS A 279 -7.73 12.24 -19.44
CA LYS A 279 -6.55 11.56 -19.97
C LYS A 279 -6.45 10.14 -19.43
N SER A 280 -5.87 9.27 -20.26
CA SER A 280 -5.55 7.89 -19.90
C SER A 280 -4.04 7.76 -19.74
N GLY A 281 -3.58 7.60 -18.50
CA GLY A 281 -2.17 7.35 -18.20
C GLY A 281 -1.67 6.03 -18.81
N PHE A 282 -2.55 5.04 -18.92
CA PHE A 282 -2.30 3.81 -19.67
C PHE A 282 -1.97 4.13 -21.13
N ILE A 283 -2.81 4.87 -21.85
CA ILE A 283 -2.55 5.21 -23.26
C ILE A 283 -1.24 6.00 -23.40
N GLU A 284 -1.02 7.01 -22.55
CA GLU A 284 0.22 7.81 -22.58
C GLU A 284 1.48 6.95 -22.43
N CYS A 285 1.51 6.04 -21.44
CA CYS A 285 2.65 5.14 -21.26
C CYS A 285 2.96 4.31 -22.51
N TRP A 286 1.92 3.80 -23.19
CA TRP A 286 2.11 2.92 -24.35
C TRP A 286 2.55 3.69 -25.59
N LYS A 287 2.02 4.90 -25.79
CA LYS A 287 2.49 5.80 -26.84
C LYS A 287 3.95 6.21 -26.60
N GLU A 288 4.31 6.55 -25.36
CA GLU A 288 5.67 6.97 -25.00
C GLU A 288 6.69 5.83 -25.09
N CYS A 289 6.38 4.65 -24.54
CA CYS A 289 7.34 3.54 -24.46
C CYS A 289 7.46 2.76 -25.77
N LEU A 290 6.39 2.66 -26.57
CA LEU A 290 6.34 1.79 -27.75
C LEU A 290 6.06 2.55 -29.06
N GLY A 291 5.81 3.86 -29.01
CA GLY A 291 5.44 4.63 -30.19
C GLY A 291 4.08 4.27 -30.77
N TRP A 292 3.19 3.65 -29.98
CA TRP A 292 1.86 3.25 -30.43
C TRP A 292 1.00 4.43 -30.88
N MET A 293 0.18 4.19 -31.89
CA MET A 293 -0.85 5.11 -32.37
C MET A 293 -2.23 4.72 -31.83
N ASP A 294 -3.29 5.48 -32.13
CA ASP A 294 -4.62 5.19 -31.58
C ASP A 294 -5.18 3.86 -32.14
N GLU A 295 -4.82 3.51 -33.37
CA GLU A 295 -5.22 2.28 -34.04
C GLU A 295 -4.64 1.03 -33.36
N ASP A 296 -3.47 1.17 -32.72
CA ASP A 296 -2.81 0.08 -32.01
C ASP A 296 -3.65 -0.46 -30.84
N PHE A 297 -4.44 0.40 -30.20
CA PHE A 297 -5.30 0.03 -29.07
C PHE A 297 -6.59 -0.66 -29.52
N LEU A 298 -6.87 -0.74 -30.82
CA LEU A 298 -8.00 -1.49 -31.37
C LEU A 298 -7.65 -2.96 -31.60
N VAL A 299 -6.36 -3.30 -31.54
CA VAL A 299 -5.88 -4.66 -31.78
C VAL A 299 -5.74 -5.40 -30.45
N PRO A 300 -6.25 -6.64 -30.37
CA PRO A 300 -6.08 -7.49 -29.20
C PRO A 300 -4.62 -7.66 -28.76
N THR A 301 -4.40 -7.70 -27.46
CA THR A 301 -3.08 -7.81 -26.82
C THR A 301 -2.93 -9.09 -26.00
N VAL A 302 -1.70 -9.39 -25.59
CA VAL A 302 -1.40 -10.48 -24.64
C VAL A 302 -2.18 -10.39 -23.33
N PHE A 303 -2.73 -9.23 -22.97
CA PHE A 303 -3.54 -9.10 -21.75
C PHE A 303 -4.86 -9.85 -21.83
N GLU A 304 -5.45 -9.98 -23.02
CA GLU A 304 -6.74 -10.68 -23.21
C GLU A 304 -6.58 -12.20 -23.25
N ILE A 305 -5.36 -12.73 -23.40
CA ILE A 305 -5.11 -14.17 -23.32
C ILE A 305 -5.32 -14.62 -21.87
N TRP A 306 -6.34 -15.45 -21.66
CA TRP A 306 -6.73 -15.93 -20.34
C TRP A 306 -5.61 -16.80 -19.72
N ASN A 307 -5.27 -16.56 -18.45
CA ASN A 307 -4.30 -17.37 -17.68
C ASN A 307 -2.96 -17.65 -18.42
N PHE A 308 -2.52 -16.71 -19.26
CA PHE A 308 -1.21 -16.76 -19.91
C PHE A 308 -0.13 -16.28 -18.94
N ARG A 309 0.66 -17.22 -18.42
CA ARG A 309 1.63 -16.96 -17.36
C ARG A 309 2.91 -16.28 -17.86
N ASN A 310 3.20 -16.42 -19.15
CA ASN A 310 4.42 -15.90 -19.76
C ASN A 310 4.28 -14.46 -20.29
N LYS A 311 3.15 -13.78 -20.04
CA LYS A 311 2.89 -12.40 -20.53
C LYS A 311 4.09 -11.48 -20.40
N ASN A 312 4.74 -11.46 -19.22
CA ASN A 312 5.85 -10.55 -18.98
C ASN A 312 7.06 -10.82 -19.89
N VAL A 313 7.35 -12.08 -20.20
CA VAL A 313 8.46 -12.46 -21.09
C VAL A 313 8.22 -11.93 -22.50
N TYR A 314 7.01 -12.09 -23.02
CA TYR A 314 6.63 -11.61 -24.35
C TYR A 314 6.57 -10.08 -24.42
N ILE A 315 6.03 -9.43 -23.37
CA ILE A 315 6.03 -7.97 -23.27
C ILE A 315 7.45 -7.41 -23.29
N GLN A 316 8.37 -8.00 -22.53
CA GLN A 316 9.78 -7.60 -22.52
C GLN A 316 10.49 -7.86 -23.86
N ALA A 317 10.03 -8.86 -24.62
CA ALA A 317 10.52 -9.14 -25.97
C ALA A 317 9.88 -8.25 -27.06
N GLY A 318 8.93 -7.39 -26.70
CA GLY A 318 8.18 -6.55 -27.65
C GLY A 318 7.03 -7.26 -28.37
N CYS A 319 6.80 -8.56 -28.10
CA CYS A 319 5.69 -9.35 -28.64
C CYS A 319 4.44 -9.10 -27.79
N ILE A 320 3.67 -8.07 -28.13
CA ILE A 320 2.57 -7.60 -27.28
C ILE A 320 1.21 -7.79 -27.93
N LYS A 321 1.12 -7.79 -29.26
CA LYS A 321 -0.15 -8.05 -29.93
C LYS A 321 -0.46 -9.54 -29.82
N MET A 322 -1.73 -9.88 -29.69
CA MET A 322 -2.15 -11.29 -29.66
C MET A 322 -1.78 -12.01 -30.97
N ALA A 323 -1.69 -11.27 -32.08
CA ALA A 323 -1.24 -11.79 -33.37
C ALA A 323 0.23 -12.26 -33.38
N ASP A 324 1.04 -11.84 -32.41
CA ASP A 324 2.44 -12.23 -32.25
C ASP A 324 2.60 -13.48 -31.38
N ILE A 325 1.50 -14.08 -30.91
CA ILE A 325 1.49 -15.26 -30.04
C ILE A 325 0.91 -16.46 -30.80
N TYR A 326 1.67 -17.54 -30.84
CA TYR A 326 1.33 -18.78 -31.54
C TYR A 326 0.97 -19.90 -30.55
N GLU A 327 0.36 -20.98 -31.04
CA GLU A 327 -0.04 -22.13 -30.19
C GLU A 327 1.16 -22.76 -29.46
N GLU A 328 2.32 -22.77 -30.11
CA GLU A 328 3.60 -23.23 -29.55
C GLU A 328 4.10 -22.39 -28.36
N ASP A 329 3.64 -21.13 -28.24
CA ASP A 329 3.98 -20.25 -27.13
C ASP A 329 3.10 -20.51 -25.88
N ILE A 330 1.90 -21.06 -26.11
CA ILE A 330 0.92 -21.40 -25.07
C ILE A 330 1.15 -22.83 -24.55
N VAL A 331 1.61 -23.73 -25.43
CA VAL A 331 1.83 -25.16 -25.19
C VAL A 331 0.62 -25.80 -24.48
N PRO A 332 -0.55 -25.92 -25.15
CA PRO A 332 -1.74 -26.51 -24.55
C PRO A 332 -1.49 -27.95 -24.06
N LYS A 333 -1.89 -28.23 -22.82
CA LYS A 333 -1.70 -29.56 -22.18
C LYS A 333 -3.03 -30.13 -21.72
N SER A 334 -3.41 -31.29 -22.25
CA SER A 334 -4.55 -32.06 -21.75
C SER A 334 -4.30 -32.57 -20.32
N ASP A 335 -5.34 -32.59 -19.50
CA ASP A 335 -5.31 -33.20 -18.16
C ASP A 335 -5.97 -34.58 -18.11
N ASN A 336 -6.31 -35.15 -19.28
CA ASN A 336 -6.97 -36.44 -19.46
C ASN A 336 -8.32 -36.56 -18.73
N LYS A 337 -8.99 -35.44 -18.43
CA LYS A 337 -10.36 -35.42 -17.90
C LYS A 337 -11.37 -35.11 -19.02
N PRO A 338 -12.66 -35.44 -18.83
CA PRO A 338 -13.68 -35.06 -19.80
C PRO A 338 -13.78 -33.54 -19.98
N GLY A 339 -13.73 -33.10 -21.24
CA GLY A 339 -13.75 -31.68 -21.63
C GLY A 339 -12.35 -31.07 -21.81
N LEU A 340 -12.28 -29.84 -22.32
CA LEU A 340 -11.01 -29.13 -22.43
C LEU A 340 -10.47 -28.79 -21.04
N SER A 341 -9.20 -29.11 -20.79
CA SER A 341 -8.48 -28.68 -19.60
C SER A 341 -8.37 -27.16 -19.55
N ALA A 342 -8.03 -26.61 -18.38
CA ALA A 342 -7.73 -25.19 -18.26
C ALA A 342 -6.57 -24.74 -19.16
N SER A 343 -5.69 -25.65 -19.60
CA SER A 343 -4.61 -25.28 -20.51
C SER A 343 -5.03 -25.25 -21.97
N GLU A 344 -6.00 -26.08 -22.37
CA GLU A 344 -6.52 -26.14 -23.74
C GLU A 344 -7.62 -25.11 -24.01
N ARG A 345 -8.15 -24.48 -22.96
CA ARG A 345 -9.09 -23.34 -23.06
C ARG A 345 -8.40 -21.98 -23.21
N ARG A 346 -7.08 -21.95 -23.00
CA ARG A 346 -6.25 -20.76 -23.25
C ARG A 346 -5.93 -20.70 -24.72
#